data_AF-A0A1W1CPM6-F1
#
_entry.id   AF-A0A1W1CPM6-F1
#
_cell.length_a   1.000
_cell.length_b   1.000
_cell.length_c   1.000
_cell.angle_alpha   90.00
_cell.angle_beta   90.00
_cell.angle_gamma   90.00
#
_symmetry.space_group_name_H-M   'P 1'
#
loop_
_entity.id
_entity.type
_entity.pdbx_description
1 polymer ?
#
loop_
_entity_poly.entity_id
_entity_poly.type
_entity_poly.pdbx_seq_one_letter_code
_entity_poly.pdbx_strand_id
1 'polypeptide(L)' 'MTIWKYEESKDTHHLVKIYKEDHGEGEYMGDLDEESIKRMILKIKPDINVVQAYGILAYFGMLPILVTPSNRG' A
#
# COMPACT_ATOMS: atom_id res chain seq x y z
N MET A 1 -7.40 -10.40 -5.66
CA MET A 1 -5.97 -10.77 -5.66
C MET A 1 -5.53 -11.01 -4.24
N THR A 2 -4.64 -11.97 -4.03
CA THR A 2 -3.97 -12.20 -2.74
C THR A 2 -3.16 -10.96 -2.38
N ILE A 3 -3.31 -10.45 -1.16
CA ILE A 3 -2.59 -9.26 -0.72
C ILE A 3 -1.74 -9.58 0.50
N TRP A 4 -0.52 -9.07 0.47
CA TRP A 4 0.37 -9.01 1.62
C TRP A 4 0.75 -7.56 1.89
N LYS A 5 0.91 -7.19 3.16
CA LYS A 5 1.21 -5.82 3.56
C LYS A 5 2.35 -5.78 4.55
N TYR A 6 3.34 -4.96 4.27
CA TYR A 6 4.44 -4.65 5.18
C TYR A 6 4.39 -3.17 5.57
N GLU A 7 4.70 -2.88 6.83
CA GLU A 7 4.81 -1.52 7.33
C GLU A 7 6.12 -1.32 8.09
N GLU A 8 6.76 -0.18 7.86
CA GLU A 8 7.93 0.28 8.59
C GLU A 8 7.69 1.74 9.01
N SER A 9 7.64 1.98 10.32
CA SER A 9 7.48 3.32 10.89
C SER A 9 8.80 3.82 11.45
N LYS A 10 9.26 4.98 10.95
CA LYS A 10 10.41 5.73 11.45
C LYS A 10 10.00 7.15 11.82
N ASP A 11 10.84 7.84 12.59
CA ASP A 11 10.58 9.22 13.03
C ASP A 11 10.35 10.20 11.87
N THR A 12 10.96 9.94 10.70
CA THR A 12 10.90 10.82 9.53
C THR A 12 9.86 10.41 8.49
N HIS A 13 9.39 9.16 8.52
CA HIS A 13 8.48 8.61 7.51
C HIS A 13 7.86 7.29 7.96
N HIS A 14 6.73 6.98 7.35
CA HIS A 14 6.07 5.70 7.43
C HIS A 14 6.02 5.10 6.02
N LEU A 15 6.65 3.94 5.82
CA LEU A 15 6.66 3.21 4.57
C LEU A 15 5.68 2.05 4.65
N VAL A 16 4.74 1.99 3.73
CA VAL A 16 3.85 0.83 3.55
C VAL A 16 4.16 0.19 2.22
N LYS A 17 4.32 -1.12 2.18
CA LYS A 17 4.46 -1.88 0.93
C LYS A 17 3.30 -2.86 0.82
N ILE A 18 2.65 -2.87 -0.34
CA ILE A 18 1.57 -3.80 -0.68
C ILE A 18 2.08 -4.74 -1.77
N TYR A 19 1.84 -6.03 -1.61
CA TYR A 19 2.29 -7.06 -2.54
C TYR A 19 1.13 -7.96 -3.00
N LYS A 20 1.23 -8.50 -4.22
CA LYS A 20 0.31 -9.54 -4.72
C LYS A 20 0.74 -10.97 -4.36
N GLU A 21 1.95 -11.14 -3.85
CA GLU A 21 2.63 -12.39 -3.57
C GLU A 21 3.36 -12.29 -2.22
N ASP A 22 3.68 -13.43 -1.62
CA ASP A 22 4.46 -13.48 -0.39
C ASP A 22 5.94 -13.20 -0.69
N HIS A 23 6.46 -12.10 -0.14
CA HIS A 23 7.89 -11.74 -0.22
C HIS A 23 8.64 -11.99 1.09
N GLY A 24 8.04 -12.69 2.06
CA GLY A 24 8.66 -13.09 3.32
C GLY A 24 8.70 -12.02 4.41
N GLU A 25 8.25 -10.79 4.13
CA GLU A 25 8.25 -9.67 5.10
C GLU A 25 6.84 -9.13 5.41
N GLY A 26 5.82 -9.49 4.63
CA GLY A 26 4.46 -8.95 4.79
C GLY A 26 3.54 -9.80 5.66
N GLU A 27 2.50 -9.18 6.21
CA GLU A 27 1.35 -9.85 6.81
C GLU A 27 0.34 -10.20 5.71
N TYR A 28 -0.22 -11.41 5.75
CA TYR A 28 -1.28 -11.83 4.83
C TYR A 28 -2.58 -11.08 5.14
N MET A 29 -3.09 -10.34 4.16
CA MET A 29 -4.29 -9.53 4.29
C MET A 29 -5.55 -10.20 3.74
N GLY A 30 -5.43 -11.41 3.18
CA GLY A 30 -6.52 -12.10 2.51
C GLY A 30 -6.52 -11.90 0.99
N ASP A 31 -7.47 -12.57 0.34
CA ASP A 31 -7.80 -12.33 -1.06
C ASP A 31 -8.81 -11.19 -1.15
N LEU A 32 -8.39 -10.07 -1.72
CA LEU A 32 -9.18 -8.84 -1.76
C LEU A 32 -9.64 -8.52 -3.19
N ASP A 33 -10.85 -8.00 -3.31
CA ASP A 33 -11.35 -7.40 -4.55
C ASP A 33 -10.71 -6.02 -4.80
N GLU A 34 -10.86 -5.52 -6.02
CA GLU A 34 -10.32 -4.23 -6.46
C GLU A 34 -10.77 -3.05 -5.57
N GLU A 35 -12.04 -3.00 -5.19
CA GLU A 35 -12.59 -1.89 -4.40
C GLU A 35 -12.06 -1.92 -2.96
N SER A 36 -11.92 -3.10 -2.38
CA SER A 36 -11.30 -3.33 -1.07
C SER A 36 -9.82 -2.88 -1.07
N ILE A 37 -9.08 -3.16 -2.14
CA ILE A 37 -7.68 -2.77 -2.31
C ILE A 37 -7.56 -1.25 -2.47
N LYS A 38 -8.38 -0.63 -3.33
CA LYS A 38 -8.40 0.83 -3.49
C LYS A 38 -8.70 1.54 -2.17
N ARG A 39 -9.68 1.04 -1.40
CA ARG A 39 -9.99 1.57 -0.06
C ARG A 39 -8.80 1.43 0.90
N MET A 40 -8.07 0.32 0.86
CA MET A 40 -6.86 0.13 1.67
C MET A 40 -5.78 1.16 1.29
N ILE A 41 -5.52 1.34 0.00
CA ILE A 41 -4.55 2.33 -0.52
C ILE A 41 -4.90 3.74 -0.05
N LEU A 42 -6.18 4.14 -0.15
CA LEU A 42 -6.64 5.46 0.28
C LEU A 42 -6.58 5.66 1.80
N LYS A 43 -6.76 4.60 2.59
CA LYS A 43 -6.55 4.67 4.05
C LYS A 43 -5.09 4.95 4.42
N ILE A 44 -4.15 4.43 3.63
CA ILE A 44 -2.71 4.65 3.83
C ILE A 44 -2.32 6.06 3.40
N LYS A 45 -2.76 6.49 2.21
CA LYS A 45 -2.43 7.80 1.64
C LYS A 45 -3.66 8.41 0.93
N PRO A 46 -4.43 9.28 1.60
CA PRO A 46 -5.68 9.80 1.05
C PRO A 46 -5.54 10.65 -0.21
N ASP A 47 -4.37 11.25 -0.43
CA ASP A 47 -4.05 12.13 -1.56
C ASP A 47 -3.45 11.39 -2.77
N ILE A 48 -3.27 10.07 -2.69
CA ILE A 48 -2.71 9.28 -3.81
C ILE A 48 -3.73 9.13 -4.94
N ASN A 49 -3.28 9.14 -6.20
CA ASN A 49 -4.10 8.72 -7.32
C ASN A 49 -4.33 7.20 -7.23
N VAL A 50 -5.46 6.82 -6.63
CA VAL A 50 -5.77 5.42 -6.32
C VAL A 50 -5.90 4.52 -7.56
N VAL A 51 -6.37 5.06 -8.69
CA VAL A 51 -6.51 4.30 -9.94
C VAL A 51 -5.12 3.93 -10.47
N GLN A 52 -4.20 4.89 -10.49
CA GLN A 52 -2.82 4.63 -10.91
C GLN A 52 -2.09 3.71 -9.92
N ALA A 53 -2.26 3.93 -8.62
CA ALA A 53 -1.64 3.13 -7.58
C ALA A 53 -2.10 1.66 -7.65
N TYR A 54 -3.40 1.41 -7.81
CA TYR A 54 -3.93 0.08 -8.05
C TYR A 54 -3.38 -0.53 -9.34
N GLY A 55 -3.32 0.24 -10.44
CA GLY A 55 -2.73 -0.23 -11.70
C GLY A 55 -1.27 -0.67 -11.56
N ILE A 56 -0.46 0.08 -10.81
CA ILE A 56 0.92 -0.28 -10.48
C ILE A 56 0.97 -1.60 -9.70
N LEU A 57 0.15 -1.72 -8.64
CA LEU A 57 0.07 -2.96 -7.85
C LEU A 57 -0.35 -4.15 -8.71
N ALA A 58 -1.39 -4.00 -9.53
CA ALA A 58 -1.92 -5.08 -10.37
C ALA A 58 -0.90 -5.53 -11.43
N TYR A 59 -0.19 -4.57 -12.05
CA TYR A 59 0.77 -4.85 -13.11
C TYR A 59 2.10 -5.38 -12.57
N PHE A 60 2.74 -4.64 -11.66
CA PHE A 60 4.08 -4.97 -11.15
C PHE A 60 4.05 -5.95 -9.97
N GLY A 61 2.91 -6.11 -9.30
CA GLY A 61 2.77 -6.95 -8.12
C GLY A 61 3.26 -6.35 -6.81
N MET A 62 3.69 -5.09 -6.84
CA MET A 62 4.18 -4.36 -5.68
C MET A 62 3.81 -2.90 -5.77
N LEU A 63 3.42 -2.31 -4.64
CA LEU A 63 3.17 -0.89 -4.49
C LEU A 63 3.79 -0.37 -3.18
N PRO A 64 4.96 0.30 -3.23
CA PRO A 64 5.47 1.05 -2.10
C PRO A 64 4.76 2.41 -1.99
N ILE A 65 4.33 2.75 -0.78
CA ILE A 65 3.67 4.02 -0.45
C ILE A 65 4.47 4.66 0.69
N LEU A 66 5.11 5.78 0.39
CA LEU A 66 5.80 6.59 1.39
C LEU A 66 4.85 7.64 1.95
N VAL A 67 4.61 7.59 3.25
CA VAL A 67 3.86 8.58 4.01
C VAL A 67 4.86 9.39 4.83
N THR A 68 5.10 10.64 4.43
CA THR A 68 5.86 11.57 5.25
C THR A 68 4.91 12.27 6.22
N PRO A 69 5.38 12.71 7.40
CA PRO A 69 4.65 13.67 8.22
C PRO A 69 4.34 14.85 7.31
N SER A 70 3.07 15.07 6.97
CA SER A 70 2.70 16.28 6.26
C SER A 70 3.19 17.44 7.11
N ASN A 71 4.03 18.31 6.54
CA ASN A 71 4.23 19.65 7.09
C ASN A 71 2.82 20.20 7.34
N ARG A 72 2.41 20.26 8.61
CA ARG A 72 1.28 21.07 9.05
C ARG A 72 1.74 22.52 8.87
N GLY A 73 1.74 22.97 7.63
CA GLY A 73 1.86 24.38 7.25
C GLY A 73 0.50 25.04 7.37
#